data_AF-A0A8J7UK18-F1
#
_entry.id   AF-A0A8J7UK18-F1
#
_cell.length_a   1.000
_cell.length_b   1.000
_cell.length_c   1.000
_cell.angle_alpha   90.00
_cell.angle_beta   90.00
_cell.angle_gamma   90.00
#
_symmetry.space_group_name_H-M   'P 1'
#
loop_
_entity.id
_entity.type
_entity.pdbx_description
1 polymer ?
#
loop_
_entity_poly.entity_id
_entity_poly.type
_entity_poly.pdbx_seq_one_letter_code
_entity_poly.pdbx_strand_id
1 'polypeptide(L)'
;MRIELSKNMANVRLAALLRLEAGFASRHYAVLGGPIHEVHALKAEEARRVLDGGTSPLLAPEASARGLSEVDLAQAVLDKAQVQAERLAQVEVDRQQAQEALKAASTPAAVAAVLAAHGIEFDA
;
A
#
# COMPACT_ATOMS: atom_id res chain seq x y z
N MET A 1 21.99 -25.97 -24.63
CA MET A 1 20.59 -25.47 -24.61
C MET A 1 20.01 -25.16 -23.23
N ARG A 2 20.38 -25.86 -22.12
CA ARG A 2 19.87 -25.54 -20.77
C ARG A 2 20.30 -24.17 -20.23
N ILE A 3 21.53 -23.74 -20.54
CA ILE A 3 22.12 -22.49 -20.01
C ILE A 3 21.46 -21.23 -20.60
N GLU A 4 21.01 -21.29 -21.87
CA GLU A 4 20.32 -20.16 -22.51
C GLU A 4 18.88 -20.01 -22.02
N LEU A 5 18.17 -21.12 -21.82
CA LEU A 5 16.83 -21.13 -21.22
C LEU A 5 16.84 -20.63 -19.77
N SER A 6 17.84 -20.98 -18.97
CA SER A 6 17.96 -20.49 -17.59
C SER A 6 18.29 -18.99 -17.51
N LYS A 7 19.10 -18.47 -18.44
CA LYS A 7 19.37 -17.03 -18.55
C LYS A 7 18.13 -16.25 -18.99
N ASN A 8 17.35 -16.82 -19.90
CA ASN A 8 16.07 -16.25 -20.33
C ASN A 8 15.09 -16.17 -19.14
N MET A 9 14.93 -17.26 -18.38
CA MET A 9 14.06 -17.28 -17.20
C MET A 9 14.48 -16.31 -16.08
N ALA A 10 15.78 -16.13 -15.85
CA ALA A 10 16.27 -15.15 -14.87
C ALA A 10 15.87 -13.72 -15.25
N ASN A 11 16.01 -13.37 -16.54
CA ASN A 11 15.62 -12.05 -17.05
C ASN A 11 14.10 -11.85 -16.99
N VAL A 12 13.32 -12.87 -17.37
CA VAL A 12 11.84 -12.83 -17.28
C VAL A 12 11.39 -12.59 -15.84
N ARG A 13 11.96 -13.32 -14.86
CA ARG A 13 11.61 -13.11 -13.44
C ARG A 13 12.02 -11.73 -12.93
N LEU A 14 13.17 -11.20 -13.34
CA LEU A 14 13.60 -9.86 -12.95
C LEU A 14 12.64 -8.80 -13.49
N ALA A 15 12.29 -8.88 -14.78
CA ALA A 15 11.32 -7.97 -15.39
C ALA A 15 9.95 -8.06 -14.70
N ALA A 16 9.50 -9.29 -14.39
CA ALA A 16 8.26 -9.52 -13.67
C ALA A 16 8.28 -8.94 -12.25
N LEU A 17 9.38 -9.09 -11.52
CA LEU A 17 9.54 -8.49 -10.19
C LEU A 17 9.45 -6.97 -10.26
N LEU A 18 10.11 -6.32 -11.23
CA LEU A 18 10.02 -4.87 -11.40
C LEU A 18 8.59 -4.41 -11.69
N ARG A 19 7.84 -5.15 -12.51
CA ARG A 19 6.42 -4.86 -12.79
C ARG A 19 5.54 -5.09 -11.56
N LEU A 20 5.80 -6.15 -10.80
CA LEU A 20 5.13 -6.45 -9.55
C LEU A 20 5.31 -5.30 -8.55
N GLU A 21 6.56 -4.89 -8.30
CA GLU A 21 6.89 -3.81 -7.38
C GLU A 21 6.23 -2.49 -7.80
N ALA A 22 6.24 -2.16 -9.09
CA ALA A 22 5.55 -0.97 -9.60
C ALA A 22 4.03 -1.02 -9.35
N GLY A 23 3.40 -2.19 -9.58
CA GLY A 23 1.98 -2.40 -9.32
C GLY A 23 1.61 -2.26 -7.85
N PHE A 24 2.41 -2.84 -6.95
CA PHE A 24 2.20 -2.75 -5.51
C PHE A 24 2.51 -1.36 -4.93
N ALA A 25 3.53 -0.67 -5.45
CA ALA A 25 3.82 0.72 -5.09
C ALA A 25 2.63 1.65 -5.43
N SER A 26 2.00 1.45 -6.59
CA SER A 26 0.79 2.19 -6.97
C SER A 26 -0.37 1.96 -5.98
N ARG A 27 -0.54 0.72 -5.51
CA ARG A 27 -1.55 0.38 -4.49
C ARG A 27 -1.26 1.01 -3.13
N HIS A 28 0.00 0.98 -2.68
CA HIS A 28 0.42 1.69 -1.46
C HIS A 28 0.08 3.18 -1.56
N TYR A 29 0.44 3.80 -2.68
CA TYR A 29 0.14 5.20 -2.94
C TYR A 29 -1.36 5.51 -2.91
N ALA A 30 -2.18 4.64 -3.50
CA ALA A 30 -3.64 4.76 -3.48
C ALA A 30 -4.23 4.65 -2.06
N VAL A 31 -3.73 3.72 -1.23
CA VAL A 31 -4.20 3.57 0.16
C VAL A 31 -3.82 4.77 1.02
N LEU A 32 -2.60 5.29 0.85
CA LEU A 32 -2.10 6.46 1.59
C LEU A 32 -2.79 7.77 1.19
N GLY A 33 -3.44 7.82 0.03
CA GLY A 33 -4.10 9.03 -0.49
C GLY A 33 -3.12 10.01 -1.15
N GLY A 34 -1.99 9.52 -1.62
CA GLY A 34 -1.01 10.28 -2.39
C GLY A 34 -0.14 11.23 -1.56
N PRO A 35 0.20 12.44 -2.08
CA PRO A 35 1.27 13.27 -1.55
C PRO A 35 0.95 13.86 -0.17
N ILE A 36 -0.33 13.89 0.22
CA ILE A 36 -0.79 14.44 1.49
C ILE A 36 -0.71 13.45 2.66
N HIS A 37 -0.16 12.25 2.46
CA HIS A 37 -0.08 11.21 3.50
C HIS A 37 0.70 11.67 4.75
N GLU A 38 1.71 12.52 4.60
CA GLU A 38 2.45 13.12 5.72
C GLU A 38 1.53 13.96 6.60
N VAL A 39 0.62 14.73 5.98
CA VAL A 39 -0.39 15.52 6.72
C VAL A 39 -1.38 14.59 7.43
N HIS A 40 -1.75 13.46 6.84
CA HIS A 40 -2.60 12.47 7.52
C HIS A 40 -1.91 11.86 8.74
N ALA A 41 -0.61 11.58 8.66
CA ALA A 41 0.17 11.08 9.80
C ALA A 41 0.22 12.12 10.93
N LEU A 42 0.50 13.38 10.60
CA LEU A 42 0.48 14.49 11.58
C LEU A 42 -0.90 14.63 12.24
N LYS A 43 -1.99 14.55 11.45
CA LYS A 43 -3.35 14.60 12.00
C LYS A 43 -3.64 13.44 12.95
N ALA A 44 -3.13 12.24 12.68
CA ALA A 44 -3.28 11.10 13.59
C ALA A 44 -2.52 11.32 14.91
N GLU A 45 -1.35 11.93 14.88
CA GLU A 45 -0.63 12.32 16.10
C GLU A 45 -1.37 13.38 16.90
N GLU A 46 -1.91 14.41 16.23
CA GLU A 46 -2.70 15.45 16.91
C GLU A 46 -4.00 14.88 17.49
N ALA A 47 -4.63 13.94 16.79
CA ALA A 47 -5.83 13.25 17.27
C ALA A 47 -5.58 12.53 18.60
N ARG A 48 -4.44 11.82 18.73
CA ARG A 48 -4.06 11.21 20.02
C ARG A 48 -3.93 12.26 21.11
N ARG A 49 -3.27 13.39 20.83
CA ARG A 49 -3.13 14.49 21.81
C ARG A 49 -4.49 15.05 22.25
N VAL A 50 -5.45 15.20 21.34
CA VAL A 50 -6.81 15.65 21.68
C VAL A 50 -7.52 14.65 22.58
N LEU A 51 -7.41 13.34 22.29
CA LEU A 51 -8.00 12.30 23.13
C LEU A 51 -7.36 12.22 24.53
N ASP A 52 -6.10 12.62 24.66
CA ASP A 52 -5.39 12.76 25.94
C ASP A 52 -5.72 14.07 26.68
N GLY A 53 -6.64 14.90 26.16
CA GLY A 53 -7.09 16.16 26.76
C GLY A 53 -6.30 17.41 26.33
N GLY A 54 -5.44 17.29 25.32
CA GLY A 54 -4.72 18.40 24.70
C GLY A 54 -5.54 19.14 23.63
N THR A 55 -4.92 20.12 22.98
CA THR A 55 -5.50 20.87 21.85
C THR A 55 -4.77 20.56 20.55
N SER A 56 -5.44 20.80 19.41
CA SER A 56 -4.88 20.53 18.09
C SER A 56 -5.08 21.70 17.11
N PRO A 57 -4.01 22.34 16.63
CA PRO A 57 -4.12 23.38 15.61
C PRO A 57 -4.57 22.84 14.24
N LEU A 58 -4.36 21.55 13.94
CA LEU A 58 -4.79 20.94 12.67
C LEU A 58 -6.24 20.43 12.71
N LEU A 59 -6.75 20.02 13.87
CA LEU A 59 -8.10 19.47 14.01
C LEU A 59 -9.14 20.51 14.43
N ALA A 60 -8.79 21.50 15.26
CA ALA A 60 -9.77 22.49 15.72
C ALA A 60 -10.48 23.25 14.58
N PRO A 61 -9.79 23.74 13.53
CA PRO A 61 -10.46 24.39 12.41
C PRO A 61 -11.34 23.43 11.60
N GLU A 62 -10.91 22.18 11.43
CA GLU A 62 -11.66 21.16 10.69
C GLU A 62 -12.89 20.69 11.45
N ALA A 63 -12.81 20.55 12.78
CA ALA A 63 -13.92 20.20 13.64
C ALA A 63 -15.00 21.29 13.58
N SER A 64 -14.58 22.55 13.74
CA SER A 64 -15.45 23.73 13.62
C SER A 64 -16.14 23.80 12.26
N ALA A 65 -15.38 23.65 11.16
CA ALA A 65 -15.94 23.68 9.80
C ALA A 65 -16.95 22.55 9.52
N ARG A 66 -16.88 21.44 10.27
CA ARG A 66 -17.76 20.28 10.13
C ARG A 66 -18.88 20.22 11.16
N GLY A 67 -18.93 21.16 12.10
CA GLY A 67 -19.89 21.13 13.22
C GLY A 67 -19.70 19.93 14.15
N LEU A 68 -18.46 19.42 14.28
CA LEU A 68 -18.10 18.31 15.15
C LEU A 68 -17.34 18.83 16.38
N SER A 69 -17.37 18.06 17.47
CA SER A 69 -16.40 18.28 18.55
C SER A 69 -15.00 17.87 18.10
N GLU A 70 -13.96 18.48 18.69
CA GLU A 70 -12.57 18.07 18.40
C GLU A 70 -12.32 16.61 18.77
N VAL A 71 -12.97 16.10 19.83
CA VAL A 71 -12.88 14.70 20.27
C VAL A 71 -13.49 13.75 19.24
N ASP A 72 -14.68 14.05 18.72
CA ASP A 72 -15.34 13.22 17.70
C ASP A 72 -14.51 13.19 16.40
N LEU A 73 -13.97 14.35 16.00
CA LEU A 73 -13.08 14.41 14.83
C LEU A 73 -11.79 13.62 15.07
N ALA A 74 -11.18 13.73 16.26
CA ALA A 74 -9.98 12.99 16.62
C ALA A 74 -10.20 11.48 16.55
N GLN A 75 -11.32 10.98 17.09
CA GLN A 75 -11.67 9.56 16.98
C GLN A 75 -11.83 9.14 15.51
N ALA A 76 -12.57 9.91 14.71
CA ALA A 76 -12.76 9.59 13.29
C ALA A 76 -11.44 9.58 12.48
N VAL A 77 -10.49 10.45 12.82
CA VAL A 77 -9.15 10.47 12.22
C VAL A 77 -8.38 9.20 12.56
N LEU A 78 -8.42 8.74 13.82
CA LEU A 78 -7.74 7.51 14.23
C LEU A 78 -8.39 6.27 13.64
N ASP A 79 -9.71 6.21 13.60
CA ASP A 79 -10.44 5.10 12.97
C ASP A 79 -10.06 4.98 11.48
N LYS A 80 -10.01 6.12 10.77
CA LYS A 80 -9.55 6.16 9.38
C LYS A 80 -8.09 5.69 9.25
N ALA A 81 -7.21 6.15 10.13
CA ALA A 81 -5.79 5.76 10.12
C ALA A 81 -5.63 4.25 10.37
N GLN A 82 -6.43 3.67 11.27
CA GLN A 82 -6.45 2.23 11.51
C GLN A 82 -6.89 1.45 10.26
N VAL A 83 -7.99 1.84 9.63
CA VAL A 83 -8.46 1.20 8.39
C VAL A 83 -7.42 1.28 7.27
N GLN A 84 -6.71 2.41 7.17
CA GLN A 84 -5.61 2.55 6.21
C GLN A 84 -4.43 1.62 6.55
N ALA A 85 -4.05 1.52 7.82
CA ALA A 85 -2.98 0.63 8.27
C ALA A 85 -3.31 -0.85 7.98
N GLU A 86 -4.54 -1.28 8.24
CA GLU A 86 -5.00 -2.64 7.93
C GLU A 86 -4.95 -2.94 6.43
N ARG A 87 -5.37 -1.97 5.60
CA ARG A 87 -5.28 -2.10 4.13
C ARG A 87 -3.84 -2.17 3.65
N LEU A 88 -2.94 -1.34 4.20
CA LEU A 88 -1.51 -1.40 3.86
C LEU A 88 -0.90 -2.75 4.24
N ALA A 89 -1.22 -3.27 5.42
CA ALA A 89 -0.78 -4.60 5.84
C ALA A 89 -1.25 -5.68 4.86
N GLN A 90 -2.51 -5.63 4.41
CA GLN A 90 -3.01 -6.57 3.41
C GLN A 90 -2.27 -6.45 2.06
N VAL A 91 -2.02 -5.23 1.59
CA VAL A 91 -1.29 -5.02 0.33
C VAL A 91 0.14 -5.56 0.44
N GLU A 92 0.79 -5.41 1.59
CA GLU A 92 2.13 -5.96 1.83
C GLU A 92 2.14 -7.49 1.90
N VAL A 93 1.12 -8.10 2.54
CA VAL A 93 0.94 -9.57 2.54
C VAL A 93 0.78 -10.08 1.10
N ASP A 94 -0.09 -9.46 0.31
CA ASP A 94 -0.31 -9.83 -1.09
C ASP A 94 0.97 -9.69 -1.91
N ARG A 95 1.77 -8.63 -1.66
CA ARG A 95 3.06 -8.39 -2.32
C ARG A 95 4.04 -9.52 -2.04
N GLN A 96 4.19 -9.90 -0.76
CA GLN A 96 5.10 -10.98 -0.35
C GLN A 96 4.69 -12.34 -0.93
N GLN A 97 3.39 -12.64 -0.91
CA GLN A 97 2.84 -13.87 -1.52
C GLN A 97 3.12 -13.92 -3.03
N ALA A 98 2.93 -12.80 -3.73
CA ALA A 98 3.20 -12.70 -5.15
C ALA A 98 4.70 -12.87 -5.47
N GLN A 99 5.59 -12.31 -4.64
CA GLN A 99 7.04 -12.50 -4.78
C GLN A 99 7.44 -13.97 -4.62
N GLU A 100 6.90 -14.67 -3.63
CA GLU A 100 7.17 -16.10 -3.44
C GLU A 100 6.62 -16.93 -4.61
N ALA A 101 5.44 -16.60 -5.11
CA ALA A 101 4.87 -17.26 -6.30
C ALA A 101 5.75 -17.05 -7.55
N LEU A 102 6.30 -15.84 -7.76
CA LEU A 102 7.24 -15.57 -8.85
C LEU A 102 8.55 -16.35 -8.72
N LYS A 103 9.06 -16.54 -7.49
CA LYS A 103 10.25 -17.38 -7.24
C LYS A 103 10.00 -18.84 -7.61
N ALA A 104 8.81 -19.36 -7.30
CA ALA A 104 8.41 -20.73 -7.61
C ALA A 104 8.08 -20.95 -9.10
N ALA A 105 7.69 -19.90 -9.83
CA ALA A 105 7.32 -19.99 -11.24
C ALA A 105 8.49 -20.47 -12.13
N SER A 106 8.33 -21.61 -12.79
CA SER A 106 9.38 -22.26 -13.59
C SER A 106 9.31 -21.97 -15.10
N THR A 107 8.27 -21.29 -15.56
CA THR A 107 8.03 -20.98 -16.98
C THR A 107 7.57 -19.53 -17.16
N PRO A 108 7.75 -18.92 -18.35
CA PRO A 108 7.27 -17.56 -18.62
C PRO A 108 5.75 -17.44 -18.49
N ALA A 109 5.00 -18.47 -18.91
CA ALA A 109 3.55 -18.51 -18.76
C ALA A 109 3.11 -18.53 -17.29
N ALA A 110 3.83 -19.25 -16.42
CA ALA A 110 3.56 -19.23 -14.98
C ALA A 110 3.87 -17.86 -14.36
N VAL A 111 4.92 -17.18 -14.83
CA VAL A 111 5.23 -15.80 -14.41
C VAL A 111 4.11 -14.84 -14.82
N ALA A 112 3.64 -14.91 -16.07
CA ALA A 112 2.54 -14.10 -16.56
C ALA A 112 1.23 -14.37 -15.77
N ALA A 113 0.95 -15.63 -15.44
CA ALA A 113 -0.22 -16.00 -14.64
C ALA A 113 -0.18 -15.42 -13.22
N VAL A 114 0.99 -15.40 -12.56
CA VAL A 114 1.15 -14.77 -11.24
C VAL A 114 0.86 -13.26 -11.34
N LEU A 115 1.41 -12.56 -12.32
CA LEU A 115 1.16 -11.13 -12.51
C LEU A 115 -0.31 -10.83 -12.84
N ALA A 116 -0.93 -11.64 -13.70
CA ALA A 116 -2.34 -11.51 -14.05
C ALA A 116 -3.29 -11.74 -12.85
N ALA A 117 -2.95 -12.66 -11.93
CA ALA A 117 -3.70 -12.86 -10.69
C ALA A 117 -3.72 -11.60 -9.80
N HIS A 118 -2.74 -10.72 -9.98
CA HIS A 118 -2.68 -9.41 -9.36
C HIS A 118 -3.04 -8.28 -10.33
N GLY A 119 -3.69 -8.53 -11.47
CA GLY A 119 -4.11 -7.49 -12.41
C GLY A 119 -2.97 -6.67 -13.00
N ILE A 120 -1.77 -7.26 -13.12
CA ILE A 120 -0.59 -6.64 -13.73
C ILE A 120 -0.36 -7.29 -15.09
N GLU A 121 -0.43 -6.50 -16.15
CA GLU A 121 -0.18 -6.97 -17.51
C GLU A 121 1.32 -7.23 -17.74
N PHE A 122 1.62 -8.36 -18.38
CA PHE A 122 2.97 -8.80 -18.69
C PHE A 122 2.99 -9.65 -19.95
N ASP A 123 3.55 -9.08 -21.01
CA ASP A 123 3.88 -9.83 -22.23
C ASP A 123 5.25 -10.49 -22.01
N ALA A 124 5.24 -11.82 -21.89
CA ALA A 124 6.40 -12.64 -21.58
C ALA A 124 7.23 -13.00 -22.82
#